data_AF-A0A9E0ZK15-F1
#
_entry.id   AF-A0A9E0ZK15-F1
#
_cell.length_a   1.000
_cell.length_b   1.000
_cell.length_c   1.000
_cell.angle_alpha   90.00
_cell.angle_beta   90.00
_cell.angle_gamma   90.00
#
_symmetry.space_group_name_H-M   'P 1'
#
loop_
_entity.id
_entity.type
_entity.pdbx_description
1 polymer ?
#
loop_
_entity_poly.entity_id
_entity_poly.type
_entity_poly.pdbx_seq_one_letter_code
_entity_poly.pdbx_strand_id
1 'polypeptide(L)'
;MGFMAVRIYEEISYLFFLAIDPEHRSGGYDSRALKLLKEIYPWKQQVVDFEKLDNAAENNEQRKKRRSFYLRNGYKETGKFVSYFGVQYEIFCTEDNFALASFQGMMKGLKIPGLVPEYFEK
;
A
#
# COMPACT_ATOMS: atom_id res chain seq x y z
N MET A 1 8.46 11.24 15.39
CA MET A 1 7.36 10.31 15.78
C MET A 1 6.51 9.93 14.55
N GLY A 2 5.57 8.98 14.60
CA GLY A 2 4.76 8.64 13.42
C GLY A 2 3.61 7.68 13.73
N PHE A 3 2.79 7.37 12.74
CA PHE A 3 1.70 6.42 12.87
C PHE A 3 1.52 5.58 11.60
N MET A 4 0.94 4.39 11.77
CA MET A 4 0.45 3.55 10.68
C MET A 4 -1.01 3.19 10.92
N ALA A 5 -1.81 3.15 9.86
CA ALA A 5 -3.16 2.62 9.88
C ALA A 5 -3.18 1.33 9.06
N VAL A 6 -3.54 0.22 9.72
CA VAL A 6 -3.49 -1.12 9.12
C VAL A 6 -4.83 -1.80 9.29
N ARG A 7 -5.34 -2.38 8.20
CA ARG A 7 -6.52 -3.24 8.23
C ARG A 7 -6.10 -4.70 8.15
N ILE A 8 -6.52 -5.49 9.13
CA ILE A 8 -6.32 -6.94 9.13
C ILE A 8 -7.56 -7.62 8.59
N TYR A 9 -7.39 -8.47 7.58
CA TYR A 9 -8.49 -9.17 6.94
C TYR A 9 -7.97 -10.48 6.31
N GLU A 10 -8.57 -11.63 6.65
CA GLU A 10 -8.18 -12.95 6.12
C GLU A 10 -6.65 -13.16 6.09
N GLU A 11 -6.01 -13.48 4.97
CA GLU A 11 -4.56 -13.65 4.86
C GLU A 11 -3.76 -12.35 4.67
N ILE A 12 -4.39 -11.17 4.67
CA ILE A 12 -3.71 -9.89 4.41
C ILE A 12 -3.62 -8.95 5.63
N SER A 13 -2.53 -8.19 5.65
CA SER A 13 -2.38 -6.96 6.44
C SER A 13 -2.24 -5.78 5.49
N TYR A 14 -3.32 -5.01 5.35
CA TYR A 14 -3.40 -3.91 4.41
C TYR A 14 -2.95 -2.61 5.07
N LEU A 15 -1.83 -2.05 4.59
CA LEU A 15 -1.29 -0.79 5.07
C LEU A 15 -2.01 0.37 4.37
N PHE A 16 -3.02 0.93 5.03
CA PHE A 16 -3.84 2.02 4.50
C PHE A 16 -3.11 3.36 4.53
N PHE A 17 -2.40 3.65 5.62
CA PHE A 17 -1.57 4.85 5.74
C PHE A 17 -0.30 4.58 6.53
N LEU A 18 0.79 5.20 6.10
CA LEU A 18 2.04 5.32 6.84
C LEU A 18 2.47 6.78 6.82
N ALA A 19 2.56 7.40 7.99
CA ALA A 19 2.99 8.78 8.15
C ALA A 19 4.12 8.86 9.18
N ILE A 20 5.25 9.43 8.75
CA ILE A 20 6.41 9.66 9.59
C ILE A 20 6.73 11.14 9.57
N ASP A 21 6.98 11.66 10.77
CA ASP A 21 7.38 13.03 11.05
C ASP A 21 8.55 13.46 10.15
N PRO A 22 8.42 14.59 9.42
CA PRO A 22 9.45 15.10 8.53
C PRO A 22 10.84 15.21 9.15
N GLU A 23 10.93 15.60 10.44
CA GLU A 23 12.22 15.77 11.14
C GLU A 23 12.94 14.43 11.38
N HIS A 24 12.20 13.32 11.28
CA HIS A 24 12.69 11.96 11.45
C HIS A 24 12.76 11.18 10.13
N ARG A 25 12.39 11.81 9.01
CA ARG A 25 12.57 11.21 7.68
C ARG A 25 14.05 11.06 7.40
N SER A 26 14.42 9.99 6.68
CA SER A 26 15.82 9.62 6.37
C SER A 26 16.57 8.88 7.49
N GLY A 27 16.02 8.77 8.71
CA GLY A 27 16.58 7.96 9.81
C GLY A 27 16.21 6.47 9.78
N GLY A 28 15.71 5.97 8.65
CA GLY A 28 15.28 4.57 8.48
C GLY A 28 14.04 4.17 9.29
N TYR A 29 13.30 5.13 9.88
CA TYR A 29 12.10 4.85 10.67
C TYR A 29 10.99 4.24 9.81
N ASP A 30 10.80 4.71 8.58
CA ASP A 30 9.79 4.21 7.64
C ASP A 30 10.03 2.72 7.34
N SER A 31 11.28 2.33 7.06
CA SER A 31 11.67 0.93 6.85
C SER A 31 11.50 0.09 8.10
N ARG A 32 11.86 0.62 9.28
CA ARG A 32 11.63 -0.06 10.55
C ARG A 32 10.14 -0.26 10.84
N ALA A 33 9.28 0.68 10.45
CA ALA A 33 7.84 0.56 10.57
C ALA A 33 7.30 -0.60 9.71
N LEU A 34 7.73 -0.72 8.45
CA LEU A 34 7.35 -1.86 7.59
C LEU A 34 7.87 -3.20 8.12
N LYS A 35 9.10 -3.22 8.65
CA LYS A 35 9.65 -4.42 9.29
C LYS A 35 8.84 -4.81 10.53
N LEU A 36 8.50 -3.84 11.38
CA LEU A 36 7.66 -4.06 12.56
C LEU A 36 6.28 -4.57 12.17
N LEU A 37 5.68 -4.05 11.09
CA LEU A 37 4.41 -4.56 10.59
C LEU A 37 4.51 -6.05 10.23
N LYS A 38 5.64 -6.48 9.63
CA LYS A 38 5.92 -7.89 9.33
C LYS A 38 6.05 -8.73 10.58
N GLU A 39 6.71 -8.19 11.62
CA GLU A 39 6.93 -8.88 12.89
C GLU A 39 5.63 -9.03 13.69
N ILE A 40 4.72 -8.05 13.61
CA ILE A 40 3.41 -8.12 14.29
C ILE A 40 2.48 -9.13 13.60
N TYR A 41 2.51 -9.20 12.27
CA TYR A 41 1.64 -10.10 11.49
C TYR A 41 2.44 -11.00 10.53
N PRO A 42 3.30 -11.90 11.05
CA PRO A 42 4.22 -12.67 10.20
C PRO A 42 3.51 -13.68 9.28
N TRP A 43 2.27 -14.04 9.61
CA TRP A 43 1.44 -14.99 8.86
C TRP A 43 0.58 -14.32 7.78
N LYS A 44 0.68 -13.00 7.61
CA LYS A 44 -0.16 -12.24 6.69
C LYS A 44 0.69 -11.60 5.60
N GLN A 45 0.22 -11.71 4.37
CA GLN A 45 0.77 -10.95 3.26
C GLN A 45 0.53 -9.46 3.52
N GLN A 46 1.59 -8.65 3.49
CA GLN A 46 1.41 -7.21 3.54
C GLN A 46 0.99 -6.72 2.17
N VAL A 47 -0.05 -5.89 2.13
CA VAL A 47 -0.57 -5.29 0.91
C VAL A 47 -0.59 -3.78 1.09
N VAL A 48 -0.20 -3.06 0.05
CA VAL A 48 -0.28 -1.60 0.00
C VAL A 48 -0.69 -1.17 -1.40
N ASP A 49 -1.48 -0.11 -1.50
CA ASP A 49 -1.65 0.61 -2.74
C ASP A 49 -1.22 2.07 -2.60
N PHE A 50 -0.69 2.61 -3.67
CA PHE A 50 -0.22 3.99 -3.74
C PHE A 50 -0.45 4.54 -5.14
N GLU A 51 -0.57 5.87 -5.25
CA GLU A 51 -0.84 6.53 -6.53
C GLU A 51 0.08 6.01 -7.64
N LYS A 52 -0.53 5.50 -8.71
CA LYS A 52 0.16 4.96 -9.88
C LYS A 52 0.98 6.06 -10.56
N LEU A 53 2.15 5.70 -11.09
CA LEU A 53 2.98 6.64 -11.84
C LEU A 53 2.20 7.28 -13.00
N ASP A 54 2.36 8.59 -13.14
CA ASP A 54 1.69 9.39 -14.16
C ASP A 54 2.57 10.59 -14.51
N ASN A 55 3.12 10.61 -15.73
CA ASN A 55 4.02 11.69 -16.16
C ASN A 55 3.32 13.05 -16.28
N ALA A 56 1.99 13.08 -16.34
CA ALA A 56 1.21 14.32 -16.36
C ALA A 56 0.87 14.84 -14.95
N ALA A 57 1.08 14.04 -13.90
CA ALA A 57 0.76 14.43 -12.53
C ALA A 57 1.87 15.32 -11.93
N GLU A 58 1.49 16.45 -11.33
CA GLU A 58 2.41 17.36 -10.64
C GLU A 58 3.21 16.65 -9.52
N ASN A 59 2.59 15.67 -8.85
CA ASN A 59 3.21 14.91 -7.77
C ASN A 59 3.93 13.63 -8.24
N ASN A 60 4.19 13.43 -9.54
CA ASN A 60 4.79 12.19 -10.06
C ASN A 60 6.14 11.83 -9.41
N GLU A 61 6.97 12.82 -9.08
CA GLU A 61 8.23 12.57 -8.35
C GLU A 61 7.99 11.99 -6.94
N GLN A 62 6.90 12.37 -6.27
CA GLN A 62 6.51 11.75 -5.00
C GLN A 62 6.01 10.31 -5.22
N ARG A 63 5.27 10.06 -6.30
CA ARG A 63 4.82 8.70 -6.67
C ARG A 63 6.01 7.78 -6.95
N LYS A 64 7.01 8.24 -7.70
CA LYS A 64 8.29 7.53 -7.92
C LYS A 64 8.98 7.19 -6.60
N LYS A 65 9.09 8.16 -5.68
CA LYS A 65 9.69 7.94 -4.35
C LYS A 65 8.95 6.87 -3.54
N ARG A 66 7.61 6.90 -3.50
CA ARG A 66 6.79 5.88 -2.82
C ARG A 66 7.00 4.50 -3.43
N ARG A 67 6.92 4.40 -4.76
CA ARG A 67 7.15 3.14 -5.49
C ARG A 67 8.52 2.55 -5.17
N SER A 68 9.60 3.34 -5.32
CA SER A 68 10.96 2.89 -5.00
C SER A 68 11.14 2.55 -3.52
N PHE A 69 10.44 3.24 -2.61
CA PHE A 69 10.46 2.93 -1.19
C PHE A 69 9.91 1.54 -0.91
N TYR A 70 8.74 1.18 -1.44
CA TYR A 70 8.17 -0.15 -1.23
C TYR A 70 9.02 -1.26 -1.88
N LEU A 71 9.52 -1.05 -3.11
CA LEU A 71 10.44 -2.01 -3.76
C LEU A 71 11.67 -2.32 -2.90
N ARG A 72 12.35 -1.28 -2.38
CA ARG A 72 13.53 -1.46 -1.53
C ARG A 72 13.24 -2.11 -0.18
N ASN A 73 11.98 -2.12 0.26
CA ASN A 73 11.53 -2.76 1.49
C ASN A 73 10.92 -4.15 1.26
N GLY A 74 11.17 -4.76 0.10
CA GLY A 74 10.80 -6.16 -0.17
C GLY A 74 9.37 -6.37 -0.66
N TYR A 75 8.66 -5.30 -1.02
CA TYR A 75 7.40 -5.42 -1.74
C TYR A 75 7.66 -5.65 -3.23
N LYS A 76 6.69 -6.28 -3.88
CA LYS A 76 6.70 -6.67 -5.28
C LYS A 76 5.46 -6.13 -5.99
N GLU A 77 5.63 -5.85 -7.26
CA GLU A 77 4.56 -5.49 -8.19
C GLU A 77 3.59 -6.66 -8.33
N THR A 78 2.29 -6.41 -8.18
CA THR A 78 1.25 -7.45 -8.38
C THR A 78 0.72 -7.50 -9.81
N GLY A 79 1.02 -6.48 -10.61
CA GLY A 79 0.37 -6.24 -11.90
C GLY A 79 -1.10 -5.80 -11.81
N LYS A 80 -1.64 -5.69 -10.58
CA LYS A 80 -3.02 -5.26 -10.33
C LYS A 80 -3.07 -3.82 -9.86
N PHE A 81 -4.17 -3.17 -10.20
CA PHE A 81 -4.43 -1.78 -9.89
C PHE A 81 -5.86 -1.62 -9.38
N VAL A 82 -6.10 -0.54 -8.64
CA VAL A 82 -7.42 -0.15 -8.17
C VAL A 82 -7.62 1.35 -8.38
N SER A 83 -8.81 1.75 -8.79
CA SER A 83 -9.23 3.15 -8.86
C SER A 83 -10.30 3.40 -7.81
N TYR A 84 -10.17 4.49 -7.06
CA TYR A 84 -11.20 4.99 -6.15
C TYR A 84 -11.01 6.49 -5.92
N PHE A 85 -12.10 7.20 -5.62
CA PHE A 85 -12.10 8.67 -5.47
C PHE A 85 -11.45 9.42 -6.66
N GLY A 86 -11.58 8.88 -7.88
CA GLY A 86 -11.01 9.47 -9.09
C GLY A 86 -9.49 9.34 -9.22
N VAL A 87 -8.84 8.53 -8.38
CA VAL A 87 -7.39 8.32 -8.37
C VAL A 87 -7.09 6.85 -8.67
N GLN A 88 -6.09 6.61 -9.51
CA GLN A 88 -5.59 5.26 -9.81
C GLN A 88 -4.39 4.91 -8.92
N TYR A 89 -4.41 3.70 -8.37
CA TYR A 89 -3.39 3.17 -7.47
C TYR A 89 -2.79 1.88 -8.02
N GLU A 90 -1.48 1.72 -7.84
CA GLU A 90 -0.74 0.49 -8.10
C GLU A 90 -0.69 -0.34 -6.81
N ILE A 91 -0.96 -1.64 -6.89
CA ILE A 91 -1.02 -2.53 -5.71
C ILE A 91 0.26 -3.35 -5.63
N PHE A 92 0.90 -3.30 -4.46
CA PHE A 92 2.11 -4.05 -4.14
C PHE A 92 1.85 -5.02 -2.97
N CYS A 93 2.58 -6.13 -2.94
CA CYS A 93 2.53 -7.06 -1.81
C CYS A 93 3.88 -7.74 -1.52
N THR A 94 4.00 -8.45 -0.40
CA THR A 94 5.27 -9.10 0.01
C THR A 94 5.52 -10.49 -0.57
N GLU A 95 4.48 -11.16 -1.09
CA GLU A 95 4.60 -12.52 -1.65
C GLU A 95 4.54 -12.52 -3.17
N ASP A 96 4.90 -13.64 -3.80
CA ASP A 96 4.84 -13.78 -5.25
C ASP A 96 3.40 -13.85 -5.79
N ASN A 97 2.49 -14.43 -5.00
CA ASN A 97 1.09 -14.56 -5.36
C ASN A 97 0.25 -13.57 -4.56
N PHE A 98 -0.35 -12.59 -5.23
CA PHE A 98 -1.22 -11.61 -4.60
C PHE A 98 -2.56 -12.24 -4.19
N ALA A 99 -2.94 -12.09 -2.91
CA ALA A 99 -4.23 -12.51 -2.37
C ALA A 99 -5.37 -11.57 -2.82
N LEU A 100 -5.66 -11.56 -4.13
CA LEU A 100 -6.61 -10.65 -4.76
C LEU A 100 -8.02 -10.78 -4.18
N ALA A 101 -8.48 -12.00 -3.91
CA ALA A 101 -9.82 -12.24 -3.36
C ALA A 101 -10.00 -11.59 -1.98
N SER A 102 -9.02 -11.74 -1.09
CA SER A 102 -9.05 -11.10 0.23
C SER A 102 -8.91 -9.59 0.16
N PHE A 103 -8.11 -9.07 -0.78
CA PHE A 103 -8.04 -7.63 -1.01
C PHE A 103 -9.39 -7.06 -1.46
N GLN A 104 -10.05 -7.69 -2.43
CA GLN A 104 -11.36 -7.27 -2.91
C GLN A 104 -12.45 -7.40 -1.83
N GLY A 105 -12.42 -8.50 -1.07
CA GLY A 105 -13.32 -8.72 0.08
C GLY A 105 -13.14 -7.66 1.17
N MET A 106 -11.89 -7.35 1.50
CA MET A 106 -11.51 -6.30 2.45
C MET A 106 -12.01 -4.93 2.00
N MET A 107 -11.74 -4.55 0.75
CA MET A 107 -12.19 -3.27 0.16
C MET A 107 -13.73 -3.15 0.15
N LYS A 108 -14.45 -4.23 -0.19
CA LYS A 108 -15.93 -4.26 -0.13
C LYS A 108 -16.45 -4.09 1.30
N GLY A 109 -15.70 -4.55 2.30
CA GLY A 109 -16.02 -4.41 3.72
C GLY A 109 -15.75 -3.01 4.29
N LEU A 110 -15.04 -2.13 3.58
CA LEU A 110 -14.77 -0.77 4.02
C LEU A 110 -16.04 0.10 3.89
N LYS A 111 -16.60 0.51 5.02
CA LYS A 111 -17.76 1.41 5.08
C LYS A 111 -17.32 2.88 4.96
N ILE A 112 -16.75 3.24 3.82
CA ILE A 112 -16.28 4.60 3.52
C ILE A 112 -17.24 5.22 2.50
N PRO A 113 -17.97 6.31 2.83
CA PRO A 113 -18.86 6.97 1.89
C PRO A 113 -18.14 7.39 0.60
N GLY A 114 -18.70 7.04 -0.56
CA GLY A 114 -18.14 7.34 -1.87
C GLY A 114 -16.99 6.42 -2.32
N LEU A 115 -16.59 5.45 -1.51
CA LEU A 115 -15.61 4.44 -1.92
C LEU A 115 -16.27 3.44 -2.88
N VAL A 116 -15.93 3.56 -4.15
CA VAL A 116 -16.33 2.61 -5.20
C VAL A 116 -15.04 2.12 -5.87
N PRO A 117 -14.48 0.96 -5.45
CA PRO A 117 -13.23 0.48 -6.02
C PRO A 117 -13.47 -0.18 -7.38
N GLU A 118 -12.70 0.24 -8.38
CA GLU A 118 -12.66 -0.37 -9.72
C GLU A 118 -11.30 -1.03 -9.93
N TYR A 119 -11.30 -2.33 -10.21
CA TYR A 119 -10.06 -3.10 -10.37
C TYR A 119 -9.70 -3.27 -11.84
N PHE A 120 -8.42 -3.17 -12.15
CA PHE A 120 -7.93 -3.33 -13.52
C PHE A 120 -6.49 -3.86 -13.56
N GLU A 121 -6.08 -4.28 -14.75
CA GLU A 121 -4.74 -4.79 -15.07
C GLU A 121 -4.10 -3.89 -16.14
N LYS A 122 -2.77 -3.98 -16.30
CA LYS A 122 -2.03 -3.18 -17.27
C LYS A 122 -1.12 -4.04 -18.11
#